data_AF-A0A8C9X9U3-F1
#
_entry.id   AF-A0A8C9X9U3-F1
#
_cell.length_a   1.000
_cell.length_b   1.000
_cell.length_c   1.000
_cell.angle_alpha   90.00
_cell.angle_beta   90.00
_cell.angle_gamma   90.00
#
_symmetry.space_group_name_H-M   'P 1'
#
loop_
_entity.id
_entity.type
_entity.pdbx_description
1 polymer ?
#
loop_
_entity_poly.entity_id
_entity_poly.type
_entity_poly.pdbx_seq_one_letter_code
_entity_poly.pdbx_strand_id
1 'polypeptide(L)'
;LNPNDKVLNDPVYGKGKLAEIQGLILGMLDTFNYEQTLLETTTSLLNHDLHWSLAHLRAAVTRGLHPRQDHCNICLQQYKRRQDSAEEIIVFSCGHLYHFQCLQQKDSGWGFSSEVQQRWSCYKCSSSQGGRGGLSTETKRGRSTSLNKYTFINA
;
A
#
# COMPACT_ATOMS: atom_id res chain seq x y z
N LEU A 1 -16.50 -36.25 -22.49
CA LEU A 1 -16.35 -37.69 -22.24
C LEU A 1 -14.86 -37.94 -22.08
N ASN A 2 -14.42 -38.16 -20.85
CA ASN A 2 -13.01 -38.28 -20.52
C ASN A 2 -12.48 -39.62 -21.08
N PRO A 3 -11.35 -39.67 -21.80
CA PRO A 3 -10.80 -40.93 -22.34
C PRO A 3 -10.60 -42.03 -21.30
N ASN A 4 -10.48 -41.67 -20.01
CA ASN A 4 -10.40 -42.61 -18.89
C ASN A 4 -11.70 -43.43 -18.69
N ASP A 5 -12.86 -42.88 -19.06
CA ASP A 5 -14.16 -43.53 -18.87
C ASP A 5 -14.34 -44.78 -19.76
N LYS A 6 -13.58 -44.88 -20.87
CA LYS A 6 -13.75 -45.97 -21.85
C LYS A 6 -12.93 -47.24 -21.54
N VAL A 7 -11.79 -47.11 -20.87
CA VAL A 7 -10.92 -48.25 -20.56
C VAL A 7 -11.42 -49.01 -19.33
N LEU A 8 -12.08 -48.32 -18.40
CA LEU A 8 -12.54 -48.88 -17.13
C LEU A 8 -13.92 -49.56 -17.20
N ASN A 9 -14.71 -49.36 -18.26
CA ASN A 9 -16.04 -49.96 -18.39
C ASN A 9 -16.06 -51.31 -19.13
N ASP A 10 -14.91 -51.99 -19.27
CA ASP A 10 -14.83 -53.31 -19.89
C ASP A 10 -15.51 -54.38 -19.00
N PRO A 11 -16.47 -55.17 -19.50
CA PRO A 11 -17.22 -56.17 -18.74
C PRO A 11 -16.34 -57.25 -18.07
N VAL A 12 -15.06 -57.37 -18.45
CA VAL A 12 -14.08 -58.23 -17.77
C VAL A 12 -13.86 -57.83 -16.29
N TYR A 13 -14.12 -56.57 -15.92
CA TYR A 13 -13.91 -56.05 -14.56
C TYR A 13 -15.18 -56.05 -13.67
N GLY A 14 -16.32 -56.55 -14.17
CA GLY A 14 -17.64 -56.34 -13.54
C GLY A 14 -18.04 -57.26 -12.37
N LYS A 15 -17.21 -58.22 -11.91
CA LYS A 15 -17.60 -59.17 -10.84
C LYS A 15 -16.47 -59.55 -9.89
N GLY A 16 -16.75 -59.53 -8.57
CA GLY A 16 -15.85 -60.00 -7.50
C GLY A 16 -14.92 -58.91 -6.93
N LYS A 17 -13.88 -59.31 -6.18
CA LYS A 17 -12.92 -58.41 -5.49
C LYS A 17 -12.27 -57.37 -6.41
N LEU A 18 -12.14 -57.65 -7.71
CA LEU A 18 -11.57 -56.71 -8.68
C LEU A 18 -12.47 -55.49 -8.91
N ALA A 19 -13.79 -55.66 -8.88
CA ALA A 19 -14.74 -54.55 -8.99
C ALA A 19 -14.69 -53.65 -7.74
N GLU A 20 -14.47 -54.23 -6.55
CA GLU A 20 -14.27 -53.48 -5.31
C GLU A 20 -12.97 -52.66 -5.35
N ILE A 21 -11.86 -53.26 -5.81
CA ILE A 21 -10.58 -52.57 -5.99
C ILE A 21 -10.73 -51.45 -7.04
N GLN A 22 -11.43 -51.71 -8.13
CA GLN A 22 -11.70 -50.71 -9.16
C GLN A 22 -12.52 -49.54 -8.63
N GLY A 23 -13.58 -49.80 -7.85
CA GLY A 23 -14.38 -48.76 -7.20
C GLY A 23 -13.56 -47.90 -6.23
N LEU A 24 -12.65 -48.53 -5.48
CA LEU A 24 -11.73 -47.82 -4.59
C LEU A 24 -10.78 -46.91 -5.38
N ILE A 25 -10.18 -47.41 -6.48
CA ILE A 25 -9.28 -46.62 -7.32
C ILE A 25 -10.02 -45.43 -7.96
N LEU A 26 -11.25 -45.64 -8.46
CA LEU A 26 -12.07 -44.54 -8.98
C LEU A 26 -12.34 -43.49 -7.89
N GLY A 27 -12.73 -43.92 -6.69
CA GLY A 27 -12.94 -43.00 -5.57
C GLY A 27 -11.67 -42.24 -5.16
N MET A 28 -10.50 -42.88 -5.22
CA MET A 28 -9.21 -42.22 -5.00
C MET A 28 -8.91 -41.18 -6.10
N LEU A 29 -9.19 -41.49 -7.37
CA LEU A 29 -9.00 -40.54 -8.48
C LEU A 29 -9.96 -39.35 -8.39
N ASP A 30 -11.22 -39.59 -8.04
CA ASP A 30 -12.19 -38.52 -7.82
C ASP A 30 -11.76 -37.60 -6.66
N THR A 31 -11.29 -38.21 -5.56
CA THR A 31 -10.73 -37.46 -4.42
C THR A 31 -9.50 -36.65 -4.84
N PHE A 32 -8.59 -37.25 -5.60
CA PHE A 32 -7.41 -36.57 -6.13
C PHE A 32 -7.79 -35.37 -7.02
N ASN A 33 -8.73 -35.55 -7.95
CA ASN A 33 -9.18 -34.46 -8.84
C ASN A 33 -9.82 -33.32 -8.05
N TYR A 34 -10.62 -33.65 -7.02
CA TYR A 34 -11.20 -32.65 -6.12
C TYR A 34 -10.11 -31.89 -5.36
N GLU A 35 -9.16 -32.59 -4.75
CA GLU A 35 -8.06 -31.98 -4.01
C GLU A 35 -7.17 -31.12 -4.91
N GLN A 36 -6.89 -31.57 -6.13
CA GLN A 36 -6.17 -30.79 -7.14
C GLN A 36 -6.90 -29.49 -7.45
N THR A 37 -8.20 -29.57 -7.76
CA THR A 37 -9.02 -28.39 -8.07
C THR A 37 -9.07 -27.43 -6.90
N LEU A 38 -9.23 -27.94 -5.67
CA LEU A 38 -9.23 -27.15 -4.45
C LEU A 38 -7.89 -26.43 -4.23
N LEU A 39 -6.77 -27.14 -4.39
CA LEU A 39 -5.44 -26.57 -4.26
C LEU A 39 -5.17 -25.50 -5.32
N GLU A 40 -5.50 -25.76 -6.59
CA GLU A 40 -5.30 -24.81 -7.68
C GLU A 40 -6.15 -23.54 -7.47
N THR A 41 -7.42 -23.71 -7.07
CA THR A 41 -8.34 -22.60 -6.82
C THR A 41 -7.87 -21.74 -5.65
N THR A 42 -7.52 -22.37 -4.52
CA THR A 42 -7.03 -21.66 -3.33
C THR A 42 -5.71 -20.93 -3.61
N THR A 43 -4.79 -21.56 -4.32
CA THR A 43 -3.52 -20.94 -4.74
C THR A 43 -3.76 -19.73 -5.64
N SER A 44 -4.70 -19.82 -6.58
CA SER A 44 -5.05 -18.70 -7.47
C SER A 44 -5.60 -17.51 -6.70
N LEU A 45 -6.53 -17.74 -5.77
CA LEU A 45 -7.12 -16.69 -4.92
C LEU A 45 -6.05 -16.00 -4.06
N LEU A 46 -5.18 -16.77 -3.40
CA LEU A 46 -4.12 -16.22 -2.55
C LEU A 46 -3.11 -15.39 -3.36
N ASN A 47 -2.72 -15.87 -4.55
CA ASN A 47 -1.83 -15.12 -5.42
C ASN A 47 -2.49 -13.83 -5.90
N HIS A 48 -3.76 -13.87 -6.29
CA HIS A 48 -4.49 -12.67 -6.71
C HIS A 48 -4.54 -11.62 -5.59
N ASP A 49 -4.89 -12.02 -4.38
CA ASP A 49 -4.95 -11.11 -3.22
C ASP A 49 -3.58 -10.51 -2.87
N LEU A 50 -2.53 -11.31 -2.95
CA LEU A 50 -1.16 -10.84 -2.75
C LEU A 50 -0.76 -9.80 -3.82
N HIS A 51 -0.98 -10.13 -5.09
CA HIS A 51 -0.68 -9.23 -6.20
C HIS A 51 -1.47 -7.92 -6.10
N TRP A 52 -2.76 -8.01 -5.78
CA TRP A 52 -3.62 -6.84 -5.59
C TRP A 52 -3.10 -5.96 -4.44
N SER A 53 -2.83 -6.55 -3.29
CA SER A 53 -2.31 -5.83 -2.11
C SER A 53 -0.99 -5.12 -2.41
N LEU A 54 -0.04 -5.81 -3.03
CA LEU A 54 1.26 -5.25 -3.40
C LEU A 54 1.14 -4.15 -4.45
N ALA A 55 0.32 -4.36 -5.50
CA ALA A 55 0.08 -3.36 -6.53
C ALA A 55 -0.60 -2.11 -5.95
N HIS A 56 -1.58 -2.28 -5.07
CA HIS A 56 -2.28 -1.20 -4.39
C HIS A 56 -1.34 -0.42 -3.47
N LEU A 57 -0.54 -1.11 -2.65
CA LEU A 57 0.46 -0.48 -1.79
C LEU A 57 1.49 0.28 -2.62
N ARG A 58 2.02 -0.33 -3.69
CA ARG A 58 2.94 0.31 -4.63
C ARG A 58 2.32 1.60 -5.16
N ALA A 59 1.11 1.56 -5.71
CA ALA A 59 0.42 2.75 -6.21
C ALA A 59 0.26 3.83 -5.12
N ALA A 60 -0.06 3.44 -3.89
CA ALA A 60 -0.23 4.37 -2.77
C ALA A 60 1.07 5.03 -2.30
N VAL A 61 2.22 4.35 -2.43
CA VAL A 61 3.54 4.90 -2.04
C VAL A 61 4.28 5.59 -3.19
N THR A 62 4.03 5.20 -4.45
CA THR A 62 4.65 5.82 -5.63
C THR A 62 3.84 6.99 -6.18
N ARG A 63 2.61 7.22 -5.72
CA ARG A 63 1.85 8.41 -6.12
C ARG A 63 2.61 9.67 -5.72
N GLY A 64 2.69 10.62 -6.66
CA GLY A 64 3.22 11.94 -6.36
C GLY A 64 2.41 12.62 -5.24
N LEU A 65 3.06 13.47 -4.47
CA LEU A 65 2.36 14.34 -3.53
C LEU A 65 1.77 15.51 -4.32
N HIS A 66 0.44 15.66 -4.29
CA HIS A 66 -0.19 16.87 -4.78
C HIS A 66 -0.37 17.84 -3.60
N PRO A 67 0.26 19.01 -3.65
CA PRO A 67 0.06 19.99 -2.60
C PRO A 67 -1.37 20.53 -2.59
N ARG A 68 -1.95 20.78 -1.41
CA ARG A 68 -3.34 21.26 -1.28
C ARG A 68 -3.52 22.70 -1.77
N GLN A 69 -2.44 23.46 -1.81
CA GLN A 69 -2.41 24.91 -2.02
C GLN A 69 -1.12 25.27 -2.76
N ASP A 70 -1.04 26.50 -3.27
CA ASP A 70 0.08 27.06 -4.03
C ASP A 70 0.85 28.14 -3.25
N HIS A 71 0.66 28.21 -1.93
CA HIS A 71 1.30 29.18 -1.05
C HIS A 71 1.87 28.53 0.21
N CYS A 72 2.83 29.22 0.84
CA CYS A 72 3.42 28.78 2.09
C CYS A 72 2.45 28.97 3.27
N ASN A 73 2.30 27.94 4.12
CA ASN A 73 1.42 27.98 5.30
C ASN A 73 1.95 28.81 6.49
N ILE A 74 3.08 29.53 6.33
CA ILE A 74 3.65 30.44 7.32
C ILE A 74 3.55 31.89 6.83
N CYS A 75 4.13 32.22 5.68
CA CYS A 75 4.13 33.60 5.17
C CYS A 75 2.99 33.91 4.19
N LEU A 76 2.20 32.91 3.81
CA LEU A 76 1.06 33.02 2.87
C LEU A 76 1.43 33.51 1.46
N GLN A 77 2.73 33.62 1.14
CA GLN A 77 3.19 33.98 -0.20
C GLN A 77 3.04 32.80 -1.17
N GLN A 78 2.61 33.10 -2.39
CA GLN A 78 2.50 32.14 -3.49
C GLN A 78 3.87 31.78 -4.05
N TYR A 79 4.04 30.52 -4.45
CA TYR A 79 5.23 30.05 -5.14
C TYR A 79 5.22 30.54 -6.59
N LYS A 80 6.18 31.42 -6.95
CA LYS A 80 6.29 31.90 -8.33
C LYS A 80 6.88 30.80 -9.21
N ARG A 81 6.13 30.39 -10.25
CA ARG A 81 6.61 29.41 -11.26
C ARG A 81 7.75 29.97 -12.15
N ARG A 82 8.02 31.28 -12.12
CA ARG A 82 9.00 31.97 -12.99
C ARG A 82 10.24 32.46 -12.23
N GLN A 83 11.31 31.67 -12.35
CA GLN A 83 12.69 32.01 -12.75
C GLN A 83 13.56 33.07 -12.02
N ASP A 84 13.15 33.72 -10.93
CA ASP A 84 14.03 34.72 -10.27
C ASP A 84 14.73 34.25 -8.97
N SER A 85 14.28 33.14 -8.38
CA SER A 85 14.97 32.49 -7.26
C SER A 85 14.55 31.03 -7.16
N ALA A 86 15.50 30.13 -6.91
CA ALA A 86 15.19 28.74 -6.56
C ALA A 86 14.71 28.69 -5.11
N GLU A 87 13.44 29.01 -4.88
CA GLU A 87 12.85 28.87 -3.54
C GLU A 87 12.69 27.38 -3.21
N GLU A 88 13.42 26.92 -2.19
CA GLU A 88 13.25 25.57 -1.68
C GLU A 88 11.93 25.44 -0.92
N ILE A 89 11.12 24.45 -1.32
CA ILE A 89 9.82 24.19 -0.72
C ILE A 89 9.77 22.78 -0.12
N ILE A 90 9.07 22.66 0.99
CA ILE A 90 8.87 21.39 1.68
C ILE A 90 7.40 21.03 1.63
N VAL A 91 7.11 19.85 1.09
CA VAL A 91 5.77 19.30 0.98
C VAL A 91 5.65 18.14 1.96
N PHE A 92 4.75 18.28 2.94
CA PHE A 92 4.46 17.19 3.87
C PHE A 92 3.51 16.16 3.25
N SER A 93 3.54 14.93 3.76
CA SER A 93 2.62 13.86 3.34
C SER A 93 1.12 14.18 3.57
N CYS A 94 0.81 15.17 4.41
CA CYS A 94 -0.55 15.72 4.55
C CYS A 94 -0.98 16.69 3.43
N GLY A 95 -0.04 17.06 2.55
CA GLY A 95 -0.24 17.96 1.41
C GLY A 95 -0.03 19.45 1.72
N HIS A 96 0.44 19.83 2.91
CA HIS A 96 0.75 21.22 3.25
C HIS A 96 2.17 21.61 2.81
N LEU A 97 2.34 22.87 2.41
CA LEU A 97 3.58 23.42 1.86
C LEU A 97 4.13 24.55 2.70
N TYR A 98 5.47 24.64 2.69
CA TYR A 98 6.21 25.68 3.37
C TYR A 98 7.49 26.03 2.59
N HIS A 99 7.94 27.28 2.64
CA HIS A 99 9.33 27.58 2.27
C HIS A 99 10.28 26.95 3.29
N PHE A 100 11.44 26.47 2.84
CA PHE A 100 12.52 26.01 3.69
C PHE A 100 12.88 27.06 4.74
N GLN A 101 13.10 28.30 4.31
CA GLN A 101 13.47 29.40 5.19
C GLN A 101 12.38 29.71 6.22
N CYS A 102 11.10 29.67 5.83
CA CYS A 102 10.00 29.89 6.77
C CYS A 102 9.94 28.82 7.86
N LEU A 103 10.20 27.55 7.52
CA LEU A 103 10.27 26.47 8.52
C LEU A 103 11.51 26.62 9.42
N GLN A 104 12.68 26.87 8.82
CA GLN A 104 13.92 27.02 9.57
C GLN A 104 13.86 28.16 10.59
N GLN A 105 13.29 29.32 10.22
CA GLN A 105 13.10 30.47 11.12
C GLN A 105 12.08 30.19 12.23
N LYS A 106 11.08 29.34 11.96
CA LYS A 106 10.07 28.96 12.95
C LYS A 106 10.64 27.97 13.98
N ASP A 107 11.51 27.06 13.54
CA ASP A 107 12.14 26.04 14.40
C ASP A 107 13.33 26.58 15.20
N SER A 108 13.90 27.74 14.86
CA SER A 108 15.08 28.30 15.54
C SER A 108 14.83 28.69 17.01
N GLY A 109 13.57 28.65 17.48
CA GLY A 109 13.23 28.74 18.90
C GLY A 109 13.61 27.49 19.72
N TRP A 110 13.97 26.38 19.06
CA TRP A 110 14.33 25.12 19.68
C TRP A 110 15.78 24.75 19.36
N GLY A 111 16.73 25.39 20.06
CA GLY A 111 18.12 24.95 20.26
C GLY A 111 18.90 24.46 19.03
N PHE A 112 19.87 25.25 18.59
CA PHE A 112 20.86 24.89 17.56
C PHE A 112 21.68 23.65 18.00
N SER A 113 21.28 22.46 17.55
CA SER A 113 22.15 21.29 17.50
C SER A 113 22.33 20.91 16.04
N SER A 114 23.46 21.35 15.49
CA SER A 114 23.98 20.85 14.23
C SER A 114 24.08 19.32 14.31
N GLU A 115 23.65 18.63 13.24
CA GLU A 115 23.73 17.17 12.98
C GLU A 115 22.56 16.27 13.39
N VAL A 116 21.59 16.72 14.19
CA VAL A 116 20.35 15.92 14.35
C VAL A 116 19.46 16.16 13.14
N GLN A 117 19.15 15.11 12.37
CA GLN A 117 18.20 15.14 11.26
C GLN A 117 16.97 15.97 11.63
N GLN A 118 16.89 17.19 11.08
CA GLN A 118 15.80 18.13 11.32
C GLN A 118 14.47 17.45 10.99
N ARG A 119 13.76 17.01 12.03
CA ARG A 119 12.51 16.28 11.91
C ARG A 119 11.36 17.28 11.97
N TRP A 120 11.13 17.94 10.84
CA TRP A 120 9.96 18.81 10.72
C TRP A 120 8.66 18.03 10.81
N SER A 121 7.68 18.65 11.45
CA SER A 121 6.29 18.22 11.44
C SER A 121 5.44 19.33 10.83
N CYS A 122 4.28 18.95 10.28
CA CYS A 122 3.41 19.93 9.65
C CYS A 122 2.75 20.83 10.72
N TYR A 123 3.12 22.11 10.78
CA TYR A 123 2.58 23.07 11.75
C TYR A 123 1.05 23.19 11.73
N LYS A 124 0.42 23.19 10.55
CA LYS A 124 -1.05 23.16 10.40
C LYS A 124 -1.68 21.96 11.09
N CYS A 125 -1.10 20.76 10.92
CA CYS A 125 -1.62 19.55 11.54
C CYS A 125 -1.34 19.52 13.04
N SER A 126 -0.12 19.89 13.46
CA SER A 126 0.28 19.89 14.87
C SER A 126 -0.54 20.88 15.70
N SER A 127 -0.80 22.08 15.19
CA SER A 127 -1.63 23.09 15.88
C SER A 127 -3.10 22.70 15.96
N SER A 128 -3.64 22.00 14.95
CA SER A 128 -5.03 21.53 14.98
C SER A 128 -5.31 20.44 16.02
N GLN A 129 -4.30 19.73 16.51
CA GLN A 129 -4.45 18.73 17.57
C GLN A 129 -4.56 19.33 18.98
N GLY A 130 -4.26 20.63 19.16
CA GLY A 130 -4.35 21.32 20.45
C GLY A 130 -5.73 21.88 20.80
N GLY A 131 -6.74 21.66 19.96
CA GLY A 131 -8.07 22.24 20.15
C GLY A 131 -9.18 21.26 19.79
N ARG A 132 -9.87 20.78 20.83
CA ARG A 132 -11.14 20.02 20.85
C ARG A 132 -10.99 18.51 20.88
N GLY A 133 -11.12 17.98 22.10
CA GLY A 133 -11.61 16.63 22.33
C GLY A 133 -12.99 16.45 21.68
N GLY A 134 -13.11 15.44 20.86
CA GLY A 134 -14.34 14.93 20.28
C GLY A 134 -14.07 13.49 19.88
N LEU A 135 -14.67 12.56 20.62
CA LEU A 135 -14.54 11.13 20.45
C LEU A 135 -14.99 10.75 19.02
N SER A 136 -14.03 10.39 18.17
CA SER A 136 -14.26 9.70 16.91
C SER A 136 -13.30 8.53 16.89
N THR A 137 -13.83 7.34 17.11
CA THR A 137 -13.16 6.04 17.00
C THR A 137 -12.64 5.85 15.58
N GLU A 138 -11.42 6.31 15.33
CA GLU A 138 -10.61 5.92 14.18
C GLU A 138 -9.20 5.73 14.72
N THR A 139 -8.74 4.48 14.75
CA THR A 139 -7.39 4.08 15.12
C THR A 139 -6.38 4.65 14.12
N LYS A 140 -6.09 5.96 14.22
CA LYS A 140 -4.97 6.55 13.49
C LYS A 140 -3.69 6.16 14.20
N ARG A 141 -3.19 4.97 13.84
CA ARG A 141 -1.78 4.58 14.03
C ARG A 141 -0.92 5.79 13.70
N GLY A 142 -0.11 6.21 14.66
CA GLY A 142 0.85 7.29 14.51
C GLY A 142 1.71 7.04 13.26
N ARG A 143 1.34 7.68 12.15
CA ARG A 143 2.14 7.69 10.94
C ARG A 143 3.25 8.66 11.24
N SER A 144 4.40 8.15 11.68
CA SER A 144 5.66 8.89 11.66
C SER A 144 5.71 9.68 10.37
N THR A 145 5.64 11.01 10.48
CA THR A 145 5.66 11.92 9.34
C THR A 145 7.05 11.84 8.73
N SER A 146 7.25 10.87 7.85
CA SER A 146 8.45 10.76 7.04
C SER A 146 8.55 12.03 6.19
N LEU A 147 9.69 12.68 6.34
CA LEU A 147 10.00 13.96 5.76
C LEU A 147 10.71 13.67 4.44
N ASN A 148 9.98 13.79 3.34
CA ASN A 148 10.59 13.69 2.04
C ASN A 148 10.94 15.11 1.59
N LYS A 149 12.24 15.41 1.54
CA LYS A 149 12.74 16.63 0.92
C LYS A 149 12.59 16.43 -0.59
N TYR A 150 11.65 17.14 -1.20
CA TYR A 150 11.55 17.20 -2.65
C TYR A 150 12.17 18.52 -3.10
N THR A 151 13.34 18.44 -3.71
CA THR A 151 13.81 19.49 -4.59
C THR A 151 12.98 19.39 -5.87
N PHE A 152 12.23 20.43 -6.20
CA PHE A 152 11.62 20.51 -7.52
C PHE A 152 12.74 20.78 -8.53
N ILE A 153 13.30 19.72 -9.08
CA ILE A 153 14.07 19.75 -10.33
C ILE A 153 13.03 19.77 -11.45
N ASN A 154 12.77 20.97 -12.00
CA ASN A 154 11.96 21.09 -13.20
C ASN A 154 12.69 20.38 -14.35
N ALA A 155 11.99 19.47 -15.04
CA ALA A 155 12.33 19.05 -16.39
C ALA A 155 11.84 20.09 -17.40
#